data_AF-A0A351FV25-F1
#
_entry.id   AF-A0A351FV25-F1
#
_cell.length_a   1.000
_cell.length_b   1.000
_cell.length_c   1.000
_cell.angle_alpha   90.00
_cell.angle_beta   90.00
_cell.angle_gamma   90.00
#
_symmetry.space_group_name_H-M   'P 1'
#
loop_
_entity.id
_entity.type
_entity.pdbx_description
1 polymer ?
#
loop_
_entity_poly.entity_id
_entity_poly.type
_entity_poly.pdbx_seq_one_letter_code
_entity_poly.pdbx_strand_id
1 'polypeptide(L)' 'MRNWLKAALCCCGLVAALGFTGCQVHIGGQTLPSPYYLNDDVQYFAPGPEFKLAEEAAAMEEYAAEQELRNLGAAPGGQ' A
#
# COMPACT_ATOMS: atom_id res chain seq x y z
N MET A 1 22.51 30.23 46.78
CA MET A 1 22.94 28.97 46.12
C MET A 1 21.78 28.00 45.84
N ARG A 2 20.98 27.59 46.84
CA ARG A 2 19.92 26.57 46.64
C ARG A 2 18.79 26.97 45.67
N ASN A 3 18.46 28.26 45.55
CA ASN A 3 17.41 28.72 44.64
C ASN A 3 17.86 28.76 43.16
N TRP A 4 19.17 28.94 42.93
CA TRP A 4 19.75 28.88 41.59
C TRP A 4 19.77 27.45 41.04
N LEU A 5 20.09 26.48 41.89
CA LEU A 5 19.99 25.07 41.54
C LEU A 5 18.57 24.67 41.15
N LYS A 6 17.56 25.14 41.90
CA LYS A 6 16.14 24.91 41.56
C LYS A 6 15.75 25.55 40.23
N ALA A 7 16.19 26.79 39.97
CA ALA A 7 15.92 27.49 38.73
C ALA A 7 16.56 26.78 37.52
N ALA A 8 17.82 26.36 37.63
CA ALA A 8 18.52 25.62 36.60
C ALA A 8 17.84 24.29 36.27
N LEU A 9 17.38 23.57 37.30
CA LEU A 9 16.70 22.28 37.15
C LEU A 9 15.30 22.44 36.51
N CYS A 10 14.55 23.47 36.88
CA CYS A 10 13.30 23.85 36.22
C CYS A 10 13.51 24.19 34.74
N CYS A 11 14.55 24.98 34.43
CA CYS A 11 14.84 25.42 33.07
C CYS A 11 15.26 24.25 32.17
N CYS A 12 16.14 23.38 32.66
CA CYS A 12 16.49 22.14 31.95
C CYS A 12 15.28 21.25 31.69
N GLY A 13 14.39 21.09 32.68
CA GLY A 13 13.17 20.30 32.54
C GLY A 13 12.23 20.84 31.44
N LEU A 14 12.08 22.16 31.37
CA LEU A 14 11.27 22.82 30.33
C LEU A 14 11.87 22.65 28.93
N VAL A 15 13.19 22.84 28.79
CA VAL A 15 13.88 22.65 27.50
C VAL A 15 13.79 21.19 27.03
N ALA A 16 13.95 20.23 27.94
CA ALA A 16 13.78 18.82 27.62
C ALA A 16 12.34 18.51 27.17
N ALA A 17 11.33 19.01 27.88
CA ALA A 17 9.93 18.80 27.52
C ALA A 17 9.62 19.31 26.11
N LEU A 18 10.13 20.50 25.74
CA LEU A 18 9.95 21.08 24.41
C LEU A 18 10.73 20.32 23.31
N GLY A 19 11.89 19.75 23.64
CA GLY A 19 12.70 18.95 22.70
C GLY A 19 12.11 17.58 22.38
N PHE A 20 11.34 16.98 23.31
CA PHE A 20 10.67 15.70 23.11
C PHE A 20 9.28 15.83 22.47
N THR A 21 8.65 17.02 22.51
CA THR A 21 7.43 17.30 21.75
C THR A 21 7.82 17.70 20.31
N GLY A 22 7.88 16.75 19.40
CA GLY A 22 8.18 17.03 17.99
C GLY A 22 7.13 17.96 17.35
N CYS A 23 7.58 18.92 16.54
CA CYS A 23 6.69 19.67 15.65
C CYS A 23 6.16 18.74 14.56
N GLN A 24 4.99 18.14 14.76
CA GLN A 24 4.29 17.39 13.71
C GLN A 24 4.14 18.29 12.48
N VAL A 25 4.79 17.92 11.37
CA VAL A 25 4.77 18.70 10.15
C VAL A 25 3.50 18.35 9.38
N HIS A 26 2.60 19.32 9.23
CA HIS A 26 1.32 19.15 8.55
C HIS A 26 1.41 19.75 7.15
N ILE A 27 1.41 18.93 6.11
CA ILE A 27 1.59 19.38 4.72
C ILE A 27 0.48 18.77 3.88
N GLY A 28 -0.26 19.62 3.15
CA GLY A 28 -1.38 19.17 2.30
C GLY A 28 -2.56 18.54 3.05
N GLY A 29 -2.73 18.82 4.35
CA GLY A 29 -3.81 18.21 5.15
C GLY A 29 -3.52 16.80 5.68
N GLN A 30 -2.31 16.28 5.47
CA GLN A 30 -1.84 15.04 6.09
C GLN A 30 -0.68 15.31 7.04
N THR A 31 -0.63 14.55 8.14
CA THR A 31 0.56 14.48 8.98
C THR A 31 1.42 13.33 8.48
N LEU A 32 2.50 13.65 7.76
CA LEU A 32 3.33 12.62 7.16
C LEU A 32 4.25 11.99 8.23
N PRO A 33 4.29 10.65 8.35
CA PRO A 33 5.02 9.97 9.43
C PRO A 33 6.55 10.10 9.37
N SER A 34 7.11 10.43 8.20
CA SER A 34 8.56 10.43 7.96
C SER A 34 9.08 11.82 7.56
N PRO A 35 10.27 12.23 8.04
CA PRO A 35 10.88 13.53 7.70
C PRO A 35 11.30 13.65 6.23
N TYR A 36 11.38 12.52 5.52
CA TYR A 36 11.94 12.44 4.16
C TYR A 36 10.88 12.29 3.07
N TYR A 37 9.59 12.47 3.38
CA TYR A 37 8.50 12.24 2.43
C TYR A 37 8.61 13.04 1.12
N LEU A 38 9.31 14.19 1.11
CA LEU A 38 9.57 14.98 -0.10
C LEU A 38 10.63 14.36 -1.03
N ASN A 39 11.48 13.51 -0.47
CA ASN A 39 12.52 12.78 -1.19
C ASN A 39 12.19 11.28 -1.29
N ASP A 40 11.01 10.87 -0.82
CA ASP A 40 10.52 9.51 -0.98
C ASP A 40 9.99 9.41 -2.40
N ASP A 41 10.80 8.83 -3.27
CA ASP A 41 10.43 8.63 -4.66
C ASP A 41 9.12 7.84 -4.69
N VAL A 42 8.14 8.36 -5.44
CA VAL A 42 6.90 7.61 -5.68
C VAL A 42 7.31 6.31 -6.36
N GLN A 43 7.26 5.21 -5.63
CA GLN A 43 7.67 3.90 -6.15
C GLN A 43 6.79 3.59 -7.37
N TYR A 44 7.37 3.77 -8.57
CA TYR A 44 6.67 3.51 -9.82
C TYR A 44 6.51 2.01 -9.97
N PHE A 45 5.30 1.53 -9.67
CA PHE A 45 4.88 0.20 -10.05
C PHE A 45 4.41 0.30 -11.50
N ALA A 46 5.17 -0.29 -12.42
CA ALA A 46 4.71 -0.45 -13.79
C ALA A 46 3.32 -1.11 -13.75
N PRO A 47 2.35 -0.64 -14.57
CA PRO A 47 1.09 -1.36 -14.68
C PRO A 47 1.41 -2.82 -14.96
N GLY A 48 0.81 -3.72 -14.17
CA GLY A 48 0.98 -5.15 -14.37
C GLY A 48 0.64 -5.52 -15.82
N PRO A 49 1.10 -6.69 -16.31
CA PRO A 49 0.77 -7.11 -17.67
C PRO A 49 -0.75 -7.11 -17.86
N GLU A 50 -1.26 -6.10 -18.57
CA GLU A 50 -2.68 -5.99 -18.86
C GLU A 50 -3.06 -7.05 -19.88
N PHE A 51 -3.84 -8.04 -19.45
CA PHE A 51 -4.45 -8.98 -20.37
C PHE A 51 -5.68 -8.33 -21.01
N LYS A 52 -5.44 -7.63 -22.12
CA LYS A 52 -6.45 -6.83 -22.83
C LYS A 52 -7.59 -7.65 -23.43
N LEU A 53 -7.43 -8.97 -23.52
CA LEU A 53 -8.37 -9.88 -24.18
C LEU A 53 -9.02 -10.86 -23.18
N ALA A 54 -9.36 -10.36 -21.99
CA ALA A 54 -9.96 -11.18 -20.94
C ALA A 54 -11.30 -11.79 -21.37
N GLU A 55 -12.12 -11.04 -22.10
CA GLU A 55 -13.39 -11.53 -22.63
C GLU A 55 -13.19 -12.59 -23.72
N GLU A 56 -12.23 -12.39 -24.63
CA GLU A 56 -11.96 -13.35 -25.71
C GLU A 56 -11.34 -14.64 -25.18
N ALA A 57 -10.50 -14.58 -24.14
CA ALA A 57 -10.00 -15.79 -23.49
C ALA A 57 -11.12 -16.54 -22.76
N ALA A 58 -11.97 -15.85 -22.02
CA ALA A 58 -13.13 -16.46 -21.36
C ALA A 58 -14.06 -17.12 -22.39
N ALA A 59 -14.34 -16.45 -23.51
CA ALA A 59 -15.15 -17.02 -24.59
C ALA A 59 -14.49 -18.26 -25.23
N MET A 60 -13.16 -18.28 -25.35
CA MET A 60 -12.42 -19.42 -25.88
C MET A 60 -12.41 -20.60 -24.91
N GLU A 61 -12.30 -20.34 -23.61
CA GLU A 61 -12.40 -21.34 -22.54
C GLU A 61 -13.80 -21.97 -22.49
N GLU A 62 -14.86 -21.16 -22.53
CA GLU A 62 -16.24 -21.64 -22.58
C GLU A 62 -16.50 -22.50 -23.82
N TYR A 63 -16.06 -22.03 -25.00
CA TYR A 63 -16.19 -22.80 -26.23
C TYR A 63 -15.44 -24.13 -26.17
N ALA A 64 -14.22 -24.15 -25.61
CA ALA A 64 -13.45 -25.37 -25.45
C ALA A 64 -14.16 -26.37 -24.52
N ALA A 65 -14.72 -25.90 -23.40
CA ALA A 65 -15.49 -26.73 -22.47
C ALA A 65 -16.76 -27.30 -23.11
N GLU A 66 -17.47 -26.53 -23.93
CA GLU A 66 -18.63 -27.00 -24.69
C GLU A 66 -18.27 -28.06 -25.73
N GLN A 67 -17.16 -27.88 -26.46
CA GLN A 67 -16.67 -28.88 -27.42
C GLN A 67 -16.27 -30.18 -26.72
N GLU A 68 -15.62 -30.09 -25.55
CA GLU A 68 -15.26 -31.26 -24.76
C GLU A 68 -16.52 -32.01 -24.30
N LEU A 69 -17.52 -31.30 -23.77
CA LEU A 69 -18.79 -31.90 -23.36
C LEU A 69 -19.53 -32.55 -24.55
N ARG A 70 -19.50 -31.90 -25.72
CA ARG A 70 -20.09 -32.42 -26.96
C ARG A 70 -19.36 -33.67 -27.45
N ASN A 71 -18.03 -33.70 -27.37
CA ASN A 71 -17.22 -34.85 -27.77
C ASN A 71 -17.40 -36.01 -26.79
N LEU A 72 -17.52 -35.74 -25.49
CA LEU A 72 -17.85 -36.73 -24.46
C LEU A 72 -19.27 -37.28 -24.63
N GLY A 73 -20.23 -36.43 -25.01
CA GLY A 73 -21.60 -36.83 -25.35
C GLY A 73 -21.73 -37.53 -26.72
N ALA A 74 -20.73 -37.42 -27.58
CA ALA A 74 -20.65 -38.08 -28.88
C ALA A 74 -19.90 -39.43 -28.84
N ALA A 75 -19.43 -39.87 -27.66
CA ALA A 75 -18.96 -41.24 -27.48
C ALA A 75 -20.13 -42.21 -27.77
N PRO A 76 -20.03 -43.09 -28.77
CA PRO A 76 -21.16 -43.88 -29.22
C PRO A 76 -21.49 -44.96 -28.19
N GLY A 77 -22.52 -44.69 -27.38
CA GLY A 77 -23.34 -45.74 -26.79
C GLY A 77 -24.21 -46.34 -27.90
N GLY A 78 -23.71 -47.41 -28.54
CA GLY A 78 -24.37 -48.01 -29.70
C GLY A 78 -23.78 -49.34 -30.15
N GLN A 79 -23.52 -50.26 -29.21
CA GLN A 79 -23.68 -51.73 -29.31
C GLN A 79 -23.41 -52.36 -27.95
#